data_AF-A0A1H1GXB8-F1
#
_entry.id   AF-A0A1H1GXB8-F1
#
_cell.length_a   1.000
_cell.length_b   1.000
_cell.length_c   1.000
_cell.angle_alpha   90.00
_cell.angle_beta   90.00
_cell.angle_gamma   90.00
#
_symmetry.space_group_name_H-M   'P 1'
#
loop_
_entity.id
_entity.type
_entity.pdbx_description
1 polymer ?
#
loop_
_entity_poly.entity_id
_entity_poly.type
_entity_poly.pdbx_seq_one_letter_code
_entity_poly.pdbx_strand_id
1 'polypeptide(L)'
;MPSSADEKAAKKAARSVIGIDIGGTGIKGGIVDLKKGKLLGERFRIDTPRPSTPEAVADVVAKIVEELASRPEAPAADSPVGVTFPAIIRHGVAKSAANVDPSWVDTDVDALLTRKLGREVQVINDADAAGLAEARYGAGEGVAGTVLVITLGTGIGSAFIHDGKLIPNAELGHLEIDGFDAESKASATARERDGLDWDAYAVRLQRYFSHVEFLFSPELFIVGGGISKRSQDFLPKLDLNTEIIPAELKNNAGIVGGALQAALSFKYFK
;
A
#
# COMPACT_ATOMS: atom_id res chain seq x y z
N MET A 1 4.73 -38.36 16.28
CA MET A 1 5.64 -37.20 16.24
C MET A 1 5.34 -36.48 14.93
N PRO A 2 5.04 -35.16 14.95
CA PRO A 2 4.83 -34.42 13.72
C PRO A 2 6.10 -34.49 12.85
N SER A 3 5.96 -34.47 11.52
CA SER A 3 7.12 -34.48 10.63
C SER A 3 7.85 -33.13 10.69
N SER A 4 9.12 -33.08 10.25
CA SER A 4 9.86 -31.80 10.16
C SER A 4 9.21 -30.79 9.20
N ALA A 5 8.36 -31.26 8.28
CA ALA A 5 7.57 -30.42 7.38
C ALA A 5 6.37 -29.81 8.12
N ASP A 6 5.70 -30.58 8.98
CA ASP A 6 4.58 -30.12 9.80
C ASP A 6 5.04 -29.09 10.84
N GLU A 7 6.21 -29.28 11.45
CA GLU A 7 6.80 -28.29 12.36
C GLU A 7 7.22 -26.99 11.64
N LYS A 8 7.72 -27.09 10.41
CA LYS A 8 8.05 -25.91 9.58
C LYS A 8 6.79 -25.17 9.14
N ALA A 9 5.74 -25.88 8.76
CA ALA A 9 4.45 -25.29 8.40
C ALA A 9 3.81 -24.60 9.61
N ALA A 10 3.81 -25.24 10.78
CA ALA A 10 3.30 -24.65 12.02
C ALA A 10 4.08 -23.41 12.47
N LYS A 11 5.43 -23.43 12.39
CA LYS A 11 6.26 -22.24 12.69
C LYS A 11 6.06 -21.10 11.69
N LYS A 12 5.69 -21.42 10.45
CA LYS A 12 5.44 -20.42 9.40
C LYS A 12 4.05 -19.78 9.55
N ALA A 13 3.04 -20.58 9.92
CA ALA A 13 1.72 -20.10 10.33
C ALA A 13 1.77 -19.22 11.59
N ALA A 14 2.70 -19.50 12.52
CA ALA A 14 2.90 -18.69 13.73
C ALA A 14 3.48 -17.28 13.46
N ARG A 15 3.85 -16.96 12.21
CA ARG A 15 4.41 -15.65 11.81
C ARG A 15 3.81 -15.12 10.52
N SER A 16 2.65 -15.63 10.12
CA SER A 16 1.89 -15.09 9.00
C SER A 16 0.76 -14.19 9.49
N VAL A 17 0.38 -13.22 8.65
CA VAL A 17 -0.74 -12.31 8.90
C VAL A 17 -1.49 -12.12 7.59
N ILE A 18 -2.82 -12.00 7.64
CA ILE A 18 -3.61 -11.63 6.47
C ILE A 18 -3.48 -10.12 6.25
N GLY A 19 -3.06 -9.75 5.05
CA GLY A 19 -3.10 -8.38 4.56
C GLY A 19 -4.21 -8.21 3.52
N ILE A 20 -4.90 -7.08 3.56
CA ILE A 20 -5.94 -6.69 2.61
C ILE A 20 -5.55 -5.34 2.00
N ASP A 21 -5.71 -5.21 0.69
CA ASP A 21 -5.46 -4.01 -0.09
C ASP A 21 -6.76 -3.53 -0.76
N ILE A 22 -7.36 -2.45 -0.24
CA ILE A 22 -8.62 -1.89 -0.76
C ILE A 22 -8.29 -0.90 -1.87
N GLY A 23 -8.35 -1.37 -3.12
CA GLY A 23 -8.20 -0.53 -4.30
C GLY A 23 -9.54 -0.02 -4.85
N GLY A 24 -9.49 1.00 -5.71
CA GLY A 24 -10.69 1.55 -6.37
C GLY A 24 -11.41 0.58 -7.33
N THR A 25 -10.70 -0.39 -7.92
CA THR A 25 -11.28 -1.35 -8.89
C THR A 25 -11.32 -2.79 -8.38
N GLY A 26 -10.56 -3.13 -7.34
CA GLY A 26 -10.63 -4.43 -6.71
C GLY A 26 -9.99 -4.44 -5.34
N ILE A 27 -10.58 -5.21 -4.45
CA ILE A 27 -10.07 -5.49 -3.12
C ILE A 27 -9.32 -6.81 -3.19
N LYS A 28 -8.06 -6.79 -2.76
CA LYS A 28 -7.16 -7.94 -2.82
C LYS A 28 -6.76 -8.34 -1.41
N GLY A 29 -6.50 -9.62 -1.19
CA GLY A 29 -5.94 -10.10 0.06
C GLY A 29 -4.89 -11.18 -0.17
N GLY A 30 -4.04 -11.36 0.82
CA GLY A 30 -3.07 -12.44 0.83
C GLY A 30 -2.56 -12.73 2.22
N ILE A 31 -2.06 -13.95 2.42
CA ILE A 31 -1.40 -14.35 3.65
C ILE A 31 0.08 -14.00 3.52
N VAL A 32 0.63 -13.23 4.45
CA VAL A 32 1.98 -12.67 4.35
C VAL A 32 2.90 -13.37 5.34
N ASP A 33 4.02 -13.91 4.88
CA ASP A 33 5.14 -14.32 5.72
C ASP A 33 5.93 -13.08 6.17
N LEU A 34 5.71 -12.64 7.41
CA LEU A 34 6.32 -11.43 7.97
C LEU A 34 7.85 -11.52 8.11
N LYS A 35 8.44 -12.71 8.03
CA LYS A 35 9.91 -12.84 8.02
C LYS A 35 10.47 -12.47 6.66
N LYS A 36 9.76 -12.81 5.59
CA LYS A 36 10.25 -12.67 4.21
C LYS A 36 9.63 -11.52 3.44
N GLY A 37 8.54 -10.92 3.94
CA GLY A 37 7.76 -9.93 3.19
C GLY A 37 7.09 -10.49 1.94
N LYS A 38 6.78 -11.79 1.93
CA LYS A 38 6.25 -12.51 0.74
C LYS A 38 4.91 -13.15 1.01
N LEU A 39 4.08 -13.23 -0.03
CA LEU A 39 2.83 -13.96 0.04
C LEU A 39 3.06 -15.46 0.20
N LEU A 40 2.18 -16.09 0.98
CA LEU A 40 1.99 -17.52 1.08
C LEU A 40 0.77 -17.87 0.23
N GLY A 41 1.03 -18.61 -0.85
CA GLY A 41 0.02 -18.90 -1.85
C GLY A 41 -0.30 -17.70 -2.75
N GLU A 42 -1.37 -17.87 -3.52
CA GLU A 42 -1.87 -16.84 -4.44
C GLU A 42 -2.67 -15.78 -3.70
N ARG A 43 -2.64 -14.53 -4.17
CA ARG A 43 -3.58 -13.52 -3.67
C ARG A 43 -5.01 -13.86 -4.09
N PHE A 44 -5.97 -13.49 -3.26
CA PHE A 44 -7.40 -13.53 -3.61
C PHE A 44 -7.89 -12.12 -3.94
N ARG A 45 -8.81 -11.99 -4.90
CA ARG A 45 -9.32 -10.69 -5.33
C ARG A 45 -10.82 -10.78 -5.60
N ILE A 46 -11.55 -9.80 -5.09
CA ILE A 46 -12.95 -9.53 -5.43
C ILE A 46 -13.02 -8.10 -5.98
N ASP A 47 -13.90 -7.85 -6.95
CA ASP A 47 -14.11 -6.50 -7.47
C ASP A 47 -14.66 -5.58 -6.37
N THR A 48 -14.22 -4.31 -6.38
CA THR A 48 -14.69 -3.30 -5.43
C THR A 48 -16.18 -3.04 -5.71
N PRO A 49 -17.05 -3.08 -4.69
CA PRO A 49 -18.48 -2.92 -4.89
C PRO A 49 -18.81 -1.50 -5.40
N ARG A 50 -19.93 -1.39 -6.11
CA ARG A 50 -20.45 -0.12 -6.62
C ARG A 50 -21.92 0.02 -6.20
N PRO A 51 -22.27 0.97 -5.32
CA PRO A 51 -21.39 1.94 -4.65
C PRO A 51 -20.42 1.27 -3.65
N SER A 52 -19.28 1.91 -3.39
CA SER A 52 -18.23 1.42 -2.49
C SER A 52 -18.42 1.90 -1.06
N THR A 53 -19.63 1.76 -0.52
CA THR A 53 -19.98 2.20 0.84
C THR A 53 -19.24 1.38 1.92
N PRO A 54 -19.11 1.91 3.15
CA PRO A 54 -18.47 1.20 4.26
C PRO A 54 -18.92 -0.25 4.44
N GLU A 55 -20.23 -0.48 4.54
CA GLU A 55 -20.80 -1.82 4.75
C GLU A 55 -20.55 -2.75 3.55
N ALA A 56 -20.70 -2.24 2.32
CA ALA A 56 -20.49 -3.03 1.11
C ALA A 56 -19.03 -3.48 0.97
N VAL A 57 -18.08 -2.60 1.27
CA VAL A 57 -16.65 -2.93 1.30
C VAL A 57 -16.34 -3.90 2.44
N ALA A 58 -16.91 -3.69 3.63
CA ALA A 58 -16.72 -4.60 4.77
C ALA A 58 -17.21 -6.03 4.46
N ASP A 59 -18.33 -6.19 3.74
CA ASP A 59 -18.81 -7.48 3.23
C ASP A 59 -17.79 -8.17 2.31
N VAL A 60 -17.17 -7.40 1.42
CA VAL A 60 -16.16 -7.94 0.49
C VAL A 60 -14.88 -8.32 1.24
N VAL A 61 -14.43 -7.47 2.17
CA VAL A 61 -13.28 -7.79 3.03
C VAL A 61 -13.53 -9.07 3.83
N ALA A 62 -14.72 -9.24 4.40
CA ALA A 62 -15.09 -10.46 5.12
C ALA A 62 -14.99 -11.72 4.27
N LYS A 63 -15.51 -11.68 3.03
CA LYS A 63 -15.40 -12.81 2.08
C LYS A 63 -13.96 -13.15 1.74
N ILE A 64 -13.11 -12.14 1.57
CA ILE A 64 -11.68 -12.36 1.28
C ILE A 64 -10.98 -12.97 2.50
N VAL A 65 -11.25 -12.47 3.71
CA VAL A 65 -10.64 -13.00 4.94
C VAL A 65 -11.11 -14.42 5.21
N GLU A 66 -12.40 -14.73 5.00
CA GLU A 66 -12.95 -16.09 5.12
C GLU A 66 -12.27 -17.06 4.16
N GLU A 67 -12.12 -16.65 2.89
CA GLU A 67 -11.42 -17.45 1.89
C GLU A 67 -9.97 -17.73 2.30
N LEU A 68 -9.21 -16.70 2.68
CA LEU A 68 -7.81 -16.85 3.07
C LEU A 68 -7.67 -17.66 4.37
N ALA A 69 -8.58 -17.48 5.33
CA ALA A 69 -8.57 -18.23 6.59
C ALA A 69 -8.89 -19.72 6.41
N SER A 70 -9.53 -20.11 5.31
CA SER A 70 -9.81 -21.51 4.99
C SER A 70 -8.60 -22.26 4.42
N ARG A 71 -7.50 -21.55 4.10
CA ARG A 71 -6.33 -22.14 3.44
C ARG A 71 -5.37 -22.82 4.41
N PRO A 72 -4.60 -23.84 3.97
CA PRO A 72 -3.63 -24.53 4.82
C PRO A 72 -2.56 -23.62 5.44
N GLU A 73 -2.18 -22.55 4.74
CA GLU A 73 -1.17 -21.58 5.16
C GLU A 73 -1.73 -20.45 6.06
N ALA A 74 -3.03 -20.46 6.36
CA ALA A 74 -3.68 -19.43 7.15
C ALA A 74 -3.04 -19.26 8.53
N PRO A 75 -2.96 -18.01 9.05
CA PRO A 75 -2.56 -17.78 10.42
C PRO A 75 -3.65 -18.26 11.39
N ALA A 76 -3.36 -18.21 12.69
CA ALA A 76 -4.36 -18.49 13.72
C ALA A 76 -5.64 -17.63 13.53
N ALA A 77 -6.78 -18.19 13.91
CA ALA A 77 -8.09 -17.55 13.71
C ALA A 77 -8.21 -16.18 14.41
N ASP A 78 -7.48 -16.00 15.51
CA ASP A 78 -7.40 -14.78 16.32
C ASP A 78 -6.26 -13.83 15.92
N SER A 79 -5.41 -14.18 14.94
CA SER A 79 -4.37 -13.28 14.44
C SER A 79 -4.99 -11.94 14.01
N PRO A 80 -4.29 -10.80 14.10
CA PRO A 80 -4.83 -9.57 13.54
C PRO A 80 -4.89 -9.64 12.00
N VAL A 81 -5.69 -8.75 11.40
CA VAL A 81 -5.74 -8.50 9.95
C VAL A 81 -5.28 -7.07 9.68
N GLY A 82 -4.37 -6.91 8.73
CA GLY A 82 -3.94 -5.60 8.25
C GLY A 82 -4.72 -5.18 7.02
N VAL A 83 -5.19 -3.95 6.96
CA VAL A 83 -6.01 -3.45 5.86
C VAL A 83 -5.45 -2.12 5.37
N THR A 84 -5.22 -1.99 4.07
CA THR A 84 -4.95 -0.68 3.47
C THR A 84 -6.25 0.00 3.06
N PHE A 85 -6.26 1.32 3.12
CA PHE A 85 -7.39 2.12 2.67
C PHE A 85 -6.89 3.40 1.99
N PRO A 86 -7.46 3.82 0.84
CA PRO A 86 -6.99 4.96 0.06
C PRO A 86 -7.53 6.28 0.64
N ALA A 87 -7.15 6.56 1.89
CA ALA A 87 -7.46 7.79 2.60
C ALA A 87 -6.39 8.12 3.65
N ILE A 88 -6.46 9.33 4.17
CA ILE A 88 -5.81 9.69 5.43
C ILE A 88 -6.49 8.90 6.55
N ILE A 89 -5.70 8.15 7.32
CA ILE A 89 -6.18 7.33 8.44
C ILE A 89 -5.61 7.88 9.74
N ARG A 90 -6.47 8.33 10.65
CA ARG A 90 -6.07 8.84 11.96
C ARG A 90 -6.80 8.09 13.06
N HIS A 91 -6.06 7.28 13.82
CA HIS A 91 -6.60 6.40 14.87
C HIS A 91 -7.77 5.52 14.36
N GLY A 92 -7.57 4.86 13.22
CA GLY A 92 -8.59 3.99 12.60
C GLY A 92 -9.70 4.72 11.84
N VAL A 93 -9.79 6.06 11.95
CA VAL A 93 -10.83 6.86 11.30
C VAL A 93 -10.34 7.43 9.98
N ALA A 94 -11.12 7.26 8.91
CA ALA A 94 -10.85 7.87 7.62
C ALA A 94 -11.15 9.37 7.64
N LYS A 95 -10.23 10.18 7.13
CA LYS A 95 -10.31 11.66 7.11
C LYS A 95 -10.36 12.26 5.71
N SER A 96 -10.21 11.44 4.68
CA SER A 96 -10.39 11.81 3.28
C SER A 96 -11.10 10.69 2.52
N ALA A 97 -11.60 11.02 1.33
CA ALA A 97 -12.30 10.07 0.46
C ALA A 97 -12.15 10.50 -1.02
N ALA A 98 -10.92 10.80 -1.46
CA ALA A 98 -10.69 11.37 -2.80
C ALA A 98 -11.15 10.42 -3.93
N ASN A 99 -10.92 9.12 -3.75
CA ASN A 99 -11.16 8.09 -4.77
C ASN A 99 -12.13 6.98 -4.31
N VAL A 100 -12.88 7.22 -3.24
CA VAL A 100 -13.86 6.29 -2.65
C VAL A 100 -15.17 7.01 -2.32
N ASP A 101 -16.20 6.28 -1.89
CA ASP A 101 -17.49 6.87 -1.55
C ASP A 101 -17.36 7.96 -0.44
N PRO A 102 -18.02 9.12 -0.56
CA PRO A 102 -17.92 10.19 0.44
C PRO A 102 -18.36 9.79 1.86
N SER A 103 -19.19 8.74 1.99
CA SER A 103 -19.62 8.22 3.29
C SER A 103 -18.46 7.66 4.15
N TRP A 104 -17.27 7.48 3.57
CA TRP A 104 -16.08 7.09 4.33
C TRP A 104 -15.52 8.18 5.22
N VAL A 105 -15.76 9.46 4.93
CA VAL A 105 -15.26 10.55 5.76
C VAL A 105 -15.84 10.42 7.18
N ASP A 106 -14.96 10.42 8.17
CA ASP A 106 -15.26 10.21 9.59
C ASP A 106 -15.81 8.82 9.96
N THR A 107 -15.75 7.84 9.05
CA THR A 107 -16.01 6.44 9.39
C THR A 107 -14.82 5.85 10.15
N ASP A 108 -15.10 5.23 11.29
CA ASP A 108 -14.14 4.40 12.04
C ASP A 108 -14.00 3.03 11.35
N VAL A 109 -12.98 2.93 10.48
CA VAL A 109 -12.72 1.78 9.63
C VAL A 109 -12.20 0.60 10.45
N ASP A 110 -11.32 0.86 11.44
CA ASP A 110 -10.83 -0.15 12.37
C ASP A 110 -12.00 -0.82 13.10
N ALA A 111 -12.89 -0.03 13.70
CA ALA A 111 -14.01 -0.56 14.46
C ALA A 111 -15.05 -1.26 13.56
N LEU A 112 -15.32 -0.72 12.37
CA LEU A 112 -16.22 -1.35 11.40
C LEU A 112 -15.72 -2.75 11.02
N LEU A 113 -14.46 -2.86 10.59
CA LEU A 113 -13.89 -4.12 10.12
C LEU A 113 -13.63 -5.08 11.28
N THR A 114 -13.23 -4.59 12.45
CA THR A 114 -13.11 -5.43 13.67
C THR A 114 -14.43 -6.08 14.02
N ARG A 115 -15.54 -5.32 14.04
CA ARG A 115 -16.89 -5.88 14.27
C ARG A 115 -17.28 -6.87 13.18
N LYS A 116 -16.95 -6.57 11.92
CA LYS A 116 -17.31 -7.40 10.78
C LYS A 116 -16.59 -8.76 10.78
N LEU A 117 -15.31 -8.75 11.13
CA LEU A 117 -14.44 -9.93 11.08
C LEU A 117 -14.38 -10.71 12.40
N GLY A 118 -14.80 -10.11 13.52
CA GLY A 118 -14.72 -10.74 14.83
C GLY A 118 -13.29 -10.94 15.34
N ARG A 119 -12.33 -10.17 14.83
CA ARG A 119 -10.90 -10.20 15.18
C ARG A 119 -10.28 -8.82 15.01
N GLU A 120 -9.13 -8.59 15.62
CA GLU A 120 -8.43 -7.30 15.57
C GLU A 120 -8.08 -6.90 14.14
N VAL A 121 -8.38 -5.64 13.78
CA VAL A 121 -8.04 -5.04 12.50
C VAL A 121 -7.23 -3.78 12.73
N GLN A 122 -6.17 -3.60 11.93
CA GLN A 122 -5.44 -2.34 11.84
C GLN A 122 -5.49 -1.83 10.41
N VAL A 123 -6.06 -0.63 10.24
CA VAL A 123 -6.12 0.09 8.98
C VAL A 123 -4.95 1.06 8.87
N ILE A 124 -4.45 1.23 7.66
CA ILE A 124 -3.40 2.18 7.28
C ILE A 124 -3.69 2.74 5.89
N ASN A 125 -3.16 3.91 5.58
CA ASN A 125 -3.14 4.41 4.21
C ASN A 125 -2.41 3.42 3.26
N ASP A 126 -2.86 3.31 2.02
CA ASP A 126 -2.32 2.39 1.02
C ASP A 126 -0.90 2.71 0.54
N ALA A 127 -0.61 4.00 0.34
CA ALA A 127 0.74 4.44 0.05
C ALA A 127 1.67 4.22 1.26
N ASP A 128 1.25 4.61 2.47
CA ASP A 128 1.98 4.35 3.71
C ASP A 128 2.31 2.86 3.89
N ALA A 129 1.35 1.96 3.62
CA ALA A 129 1.58 0.53 3.63
C ALA A 129 2.64 0.11 2.60
N ALA A 130 2.54 0.60 1.37
CA ALA A 130 3.53 0.31 0.34
C ALA A 130 4.93 0.79 0.76
N GLY A 131 5.04 1.99 1.34
CA GLY A 131 6.29 2.53 1.87
C GLY A 131 6.87 1.70 3.01
N LEU A 132 6.03 1.31 3.98
CA LEU A 132 6.44 0.45 5.08
C LEU A 132 6.97 -0.91 4.59
N ALA A 133 6.36 -1.45 3.53
CA ALA A 133 6.78 -2.71 2.94
C ALA A 133 8.12 -2.58 2.19
N GLU A 134 8.29 -1.53 1.38
CA GLU A 134 9.56 -1.27 0.66
C GLU A 134 10.70 -0.93 1.62
N ALA A 135 10.45 -0.17 2.68
CA ALA A 135 11.44 0.15 3.70
C ALA A 135 11.91 -1.09 4.48
N ARG A 136 11.05 -2.10 4.61
CA ARG A 136 11.34 -3.30 5.40
C ARG A 136 11.87 -4.48 4.58
N TYR A 137 11.43 -4.64 3.35
CA TYR A 137 11.67 -5.85 2.55
C TYR A 137 12.06 -5.58 1.09
N GLY A 138 12.14 -4.31 0.68
CA GLY A 138 12.29 -3.94 -0.72
C GLY A 138 13.37 -2.89 -0.93
N ALA A 139 13.13 -1.99 -1.89
CA ALA A 139 14.17 -1.10 -2.39
C ALA A 139 14.65 -0.06 -1.36
N GLY A 140 13.90 0.15 -0.27
CA GLY A 140 14.26 1.06 0.82
C GLY A 140 14.96 0.38 1.99
N GLU A 141 15.18 -0.95 1.96
CA GLU A 141 15.81 -1.66 3.06
C GLU A 141 17.26 -1.19 3.27
N GLY A 142 17.55 -0.73 4.49
CA GLY A 142 18.90 -0.29 4.88
C GLY A 142 19.30 1.11 4.39
N VAL A 143 18.41 1.81 3.68
CA VAL A 143 18.63 3.20 3.29
C VAL A 143 18.35 4.11 4.50
N ALA A 144 19.37 4.83 4.95
CA ALA A 144 19.24 5.83 6.01
C ALA A 144 18.62 7.13 5.46
N GLY A 145 18.27 8.07 6.34
CA GLY A 145 17.77 9.37 5.92
C GLY A 145 16.37 9.29 5.29
N THR A 146 16.06 10.24 4.42
CA THR A 146 14.73 10.42 3.84
C THR A 146 14.56 9.58 2.57
N VAL A 147 13.60 8.66 2.58
CA VAL A 147 13.18 7.88 1.41
C VAL A 147 11.72 8.19 1.11
N LEU A 148 11.41 8.53 -0.14
CA LEU A 148 10.06 8.83 -0.58
C LEU A 148 9.56 7.74 -1.53
N VAL A 149 8.52 7.03 -1.12
CA VAL A 149 7.85 6.05 -1.97
C VAL A 149 6.65 6.72 -2.63
N ILE A 150 6.68 6.88 -3.95
CA ILE A 150 5.62 7.53 -4.73
C ILE A 150 4.88 6.48 -5.54
N THR A 151 3.56 6.34 -5.33
CA THR A 151 2.73 5.38 -6.07
C THR A 151 1.97 6.08 -7.18
N LEU A 152 2.18 5.64 -8.42
CA LEU A 152 1.52 6.22 -9.60
C LEU A 152 0.38 5.30 -10.10
N GLY A 153 -0.86 5.74 -9.91
CA GLY A 153 -2.07 5.00 -10.22
C GLY A 153 -3.23 5.90 -10.62
N THR A 154 -4.44 5.61 -10.10
CA THR A 154 -5.61 6.49 -10.28
C THR A 154 -5.30 7.91 -9.79
N GLY A 155 -4.70 8.01 -8.61
CA GLY A 155 -4.07 9.22 -8.07
C GLY A 155 -2.56 9.08 -7.94
N ILE A 156 -1.97 9.96 -7.14
CA ILE A 156 -0.59 9.87 -6.68
C ILE A 156 -0.59 9.65 -5.18
N GLY A 157 -0.16 8.48 -4.72
CA GLY A 157 0.06 8.24 -3.30
C GLY A 157 1.52 8.50 -2.92
N SER A 158 1.77 8.80 -1.65
CA SER A 158 3.13 8.89 -1.14
C SER A 158 3.28 8.30 0.26
N ALA A 159 4.42 7.67 0.51
CA ALA A 159 4.86 7.36 1.86
C ALA A 159 6.18 8.06 2.13
N PHE A 160 6.26 8.67 3.31
CA PHE A 160 7.46 9.33 3.78
C PHE A 160 8.16 8.42 4.78
N ILE A 161 9.36 7.95 4.44
CA ILE A 161 10.18 7.12 5.33
C ILE A 161 11.39 7.93 5.77
N HIS A 162 11.70 7.91 7.07
CA HIS A 162 12.93 8.48 7.62
C HIS A 162 13.61 7.47 8.52
N ASP A 163 14.87 7.10 8.21
CA ASP A 163 15.62 6.06 8.92
C ASP A 163 14.84 4.74 9.06
N GLY A 164 14.22 4.29 7.97
CA GLY A 164 13.40 3.07 7.93
C GLY A 164 12.08 3.15 8.71
N LYS A 165 11.71 4.33 9.23
CA LYS A 165 10.45 4.54 9.97
C LYS A 165 9.48 5.37 9.15
N LEU A 166 8.21 4.98 9.17
CA LEU A 166 7.14 5.71 8.52
C LEU A 166 6.84 7.03 9.26
N ILE A 167 6.80 8.12 8.50
CA ILE A 167 6.12 9.37 8.85
C ILE A 167 4.75 9.31 8.16
N PRO A 168 3.65 9.07 8.90
CA PRO A 168 2.39 8.66 8.31
C PRO A 168 1.65 9.81 7.62
N ASN A 169 0.77 9.45 6.68
CA ASN A 169 -0.19 10.32 6.01
C ASN A 169 0.44 11.49 5.23
N ALA A 170 1.58 11.24 4.59
CA ALA A 170 2.13 12.19 3.64
C ALA A 170 1.30 12.18 2.35
N GLU A 171 0.66 13.30 2.01
CA GLU A 171 -0.21 13.44 0.83
C GLU A 171 0.47 14.28 -0.27
N LEU A 172 1.65 13.84 -0.72
CA LEU A 172 2.46 14.55 -1.73
C LEU A 172 1.84 14.50 -3.14
N GLY A 173 0.82 13.68 -3.36
CA GLY A 173 0.00 13.72 -4.58
C GLY A 173 -0.85 14.98 -4.71
N HIS A 174 -1.14 15.63 -3.59
CA HIS A 174 -1.97 16.83 -3.51
C HIS A 174 -1.16 18.12 -3.38
N LEU A 175 0.15 18.07 -3.63
CA LEU A 175 0.95 19.29 -3.77
C LEU A 175 0.40 20.15 -4.92
N GLU A 176 0.32 21.46 -4.71
CA GLU A 176 0.06 22.38 -5.80
C GLU A 176 1.34 22.56 -6.62
N ILE A 177 1.31 22.16 -7.88
CA ILE A 177 2.40 22.33 -8.84
C ILE A 177 1.85 23.02 -10.09
N ASP A 178 2.46 24.15 -10.42
CA ASP A 178 2.11 24.98 -11.58
C ASP A 178 0.60 25.36 -11.62
N GLY A 179 0.02 25.61 -10.43
CA GLY A 179 -1.37 26.04 -10.24
C GLY A 179 -2.39 24.90 -10.28
N PHE A 180 -1.96 23.64 -10.24
CA PHE A 180 -2.84 22.48 -10.21
C PHE A 180 -2.46 21.54 -9.07
N ASP A 181 -3.45 20.81 -8.57
CA ASP A 181 -3.20 19.59 -7.81
C ASP A 181 -2.34 18.63 -8.65
N ALA A 182 -1.23 18.14 -8.09
CA ALA A 182 -0.23 17.38 -8.83
C ALA A 182 -0.79 16.08 -9.44
N GLU A 183 -1.64 15.33 -8.73
CA GLU A 183 -2.18 14.08 -9.24
C GLU A 183 -3.09 14.30 -10.45
N SER A 184 -3.79 15.43 -10.49
CA SER A 184 -4.65 15.79 -11.63
C SER A 184 -3.89 15.91 -12.96
N LYS A 185 -2.56 16.10 -12.90
CA LYS A 185 -1.65 16.22 -14.04
C LYS A 185 -0.70 15.03 -14.19
N ALA A 186 -0.20 14.46 -13.11
CA ALA A 186 0.90 13.51 -13.13
C ALA A 186 0.53 12.08 -12.69
N SER A 187 -0.75 11.78 -12.42
CA SER A 187 -1.18 10.40 -12.18
C SER A 187 -1.17 9.55 -13.45
N ALA A 188 -1.23 8.23 -13.29
CA ALA A 188 -1.34 7.32 -14.43
C ALA A 188 -2.66 7.53 -15.19
N THR A 189 -3.75 7.85 -14.49
CA THR A 189 -5.02 8.21 -15.11
C THR A 189 -4.93 9.54 -15.85
N ALA A 190 -4.22 10.55 -15.33
CA ALA A 190 -4.00 11.80 -16.05
C ALA A 190 -3.22 11.60 -17.35
N ARG A 191 -2.22 10.71 -17.36
CA ARG A 191 -1.48 10.31 -18.58
C ARG A 191 -2.41 9.75 -19.65
N GLU A 192 -3.27 8.81 -19.27
CA GLU A 192 -4.20 8.14 -20.19
C GLU A 192 -5.28 9.10 -20.69
N ARG A 193 -5.90 9.87 -19.79
CA ARG A 193 -6.91 10.88 -20.11
C ARG A 193 -6.40 11.89 -21.13
N ASP A 194 -5.15 12.33 -20.97
CA ASP A 194 -4.55 13.37 -21.82
C ASP A 194 -3.83 12.78 -23.04
N GLY A 195 -3.87 11.46 -23.24
CA GLY A 195 -3.30 10.79 -24.42
C GLY A 195 -1.77 10.89 -24.52
N LEU A 196 -1.06 10.97 -23.39
CA LEU A 196 0.39 11.16 -23.39
C LEU A 196 1.13 9.86 -23.67
N ASP A 197 2.10 9.93 -24.57
CA ASP A 197 3.16 8.93 -24.67
C ASP A 197 4.12 9.02 -23.47
N TRP A 198 5.10 8.13 -23.43
CA TRP A 198 6.03 8.04 -22.31
C TRP A 198 7.02 9.22 -22.24
N ASP A 199 7.36 9.83 -23.37
CA ASP A 199 8.24 11.00 -23.42
C ASP A 199 7.52 12.23 -22.85
N ALA A 200 6.29 12.50 -23.30
CA ALA A 200 5.47 13.58 -22.78
C ALA A 200 5.10 13.38 -21.31
N TYR A 201 4.88 12.13 -20.88
CA TYR A 201 4.64 11.82 -19.48
C TYR A 201 5.88 12.01 -18.61
N ALA A 202 7.07 11.64 -19.11
CA ALA A 202 8.33 11.88 -18.41
C ALA A 202 8.57 13.37 -18.14
N VAL A 203 8.13 14.29 -19.01
CA VAL A 203 8.18 15.74 -18.74
C VAL A 203 7.33 16.12 -17.53
N ARG A 204 6.12 15.56 -17.38
CA ARG A 204 5.27 15.83 -16.20
C ARG A 204 5.87 15.24 -14.92
N LEU A 205 6.41 14.02 -15.01
CA LEU A 205 7.08 13.39 -13.90
C LEU A 205 8.36 14.13 -13.51
N GLN A 206 9.15 14.60 -14.48
CA GLN A 206 10.34 15.43 -14.22
C GLN A 206 9.96 16.65 -13.38
N ARG A 207 8.88 17.34 -13.76
CA ARG A 207 8.41 18.50 -13.02
C ARG A 207 8.00 18.15 -11.59
N TYR A 208 7.26 17.07 -11.41
CA TYR A 208 6.84 16.58 -10.10
C TYR A 208 8.05 16.19 -9.23
N PHE A 209 8.90 15.28 -9.70
CA PHE A 209 10.01 14.75 -8.92
C PHE A 209 11.08 15.79 -8.63
N SER A 210 11.42 16.70 -9.56
CA SER A 210 12.37 17.79 -9.27
C SER A 210 11.83 18.78 -8.22
N HIS A 211 10.51 19.01 -8.20
CA HIS A 211 9.89 19.83 -7.16
C HIS A 211 9.97 19.13 -5.80
N VAL A 212 9.62 17.85 -5.73
CA VAL A 212 9.69 17.06 -4.48
C VAL A 212 11.15 16.88 -4.03
N GLU A 213 12.09 16.69 -4.95
CA GLU A 213 13.54 16.64 -4.69
C GLU A 213 14.01 17.93 -4.02
N PHE A 214 13.60 19.09 -4.53
CA PHE A 214 13.94 20.37 -3.91
C PHE A 214 13.37 20.51 -2.49
N LEU A 215 12.13 20.06 -2.26
CA LEU A 215 11.46 20.20 -0.96
C LEU A 215 12.10 19.37 0.16
N PHE A 216 12.58 18.16 -0.17
CA PHE A 216 12.98 17.18 0.85
C PHE A 216 14.40 16.67 0.71
N SER A 217 15.04 16.87 -0.45
CA SER A 217 16.37 16.33 -0.80
C SER A 217 16.51 14.86 -0.36
N PRO A 218 15.64 13.95 -0.86
CA PRO A 218 15.62 12.57 -0.41
C PRO A 218 16.89 11.82 -0.85
N GLU A 219 17.24 10.79 -0.07
CA GLU A 219 18.30 9.84 -0.39
C GLU A 219 17.87 8.92 -1.54
N LEU A 220 16.57 8.61 -1.62
CA LEU A 220 16.03 7.70 -2.63
C LEU A 220 14.56 8.01 -2.94
N PHE A 221 14.22 7.98 -4.22
CA PHE A 221 12.84 7.83 -4.70
C PHE A 221 12.55 6.38 -5.09
N ILE A 222 11.45 5.84 -4.57
CA ILE A 222 10.93 4.53 -4.96
C ILE A 222 9.60 4.70 -5.66
N VAL A 223 9.49 4.28 -6.91
CA VAL A 223 8.26 4.44 -7.72
C VAL A 223 7.44 3.15 -7.74
N GLY A 224 6.31 3.18 -7.04
CA GLY A 224 5.31 2.11 -7.00
C GLY A 224 4.08 2.39 -7.88
N GLY A 225 2.98 1.71 -7.58
CA GLY A 225 1.73 1.82 -8.33
C GLY A 225 1.73 1.01 -9.63
N GLY A 226 0.58 0.96 -10.31
CA GLY A 226 0.36 0.05 -11.45
C GLY A 226 1.30 0.33 -12.63
N ILE A 227 1.62 1.60 -12.87
CA ILE A 227 2.45 2.05 -14.00
C ILE A 227 3.95 1.78 -13.78
N SER A 228 4.38 1.50 -12.55
CA SER A 228 5.79 1.15 -12.23
C SER A 228 6.31 -0.06 -13.01
N LYS A 229 5.43 -0.93 -13.54
CA LYS A 229 5.81 -2.03 -14.45
C LYS A 229 6.40 -1.55 -15.77
N ARG A 230 6.13 -0.29 -16.14
CA ARG A 230 6.62 0.40 -17.33
C ARG A 230 7.71 1.41 -16.97
N SER A 231 8.34 1.28 -15.80
CA SER A 231 9.36 2.22 -15.31
C SER A 231 10.49 2.48 -16.30
N GLN A 232 10.90 1.46 -17.05
CA GLN A 232 11.94 1.57 -18.09
C GLN A 232 11.58 2.55 -19.21
N ASP A 233 10.29 2.82 -19.42
CA ASP A 233 9.83 3.73 -20.47
C ASP A 233 9.90 5.21 -20.05
N PHE A 234 10.00 5.52 -18.75
CA PHE A 234 9.94 6.91 -18.27
C PHE A 234 11.00 7.28 -17.22
N LEU A 235 11.44 6.38 -16.33
CA LEU A 235 12.45 6.70 -15.32
C LEU A 235 13.81 7.07 -15.91
N PRO A 236 14.35 6.35 -16.93
CA PRO A 236 15.64 6.72 -17.53
C PRO A 236 15.64 8.07 -18.26
N LYS A 237 14.47 8.70 -18.43
CA LYS A 237 14.30 9.99 -19.09
C LYS A 237 14.32 11.16 -18.11
N LEU A 238 14.30 10.88 -16.80
CA LEU A 238 14.33 11.89 -15.75
C LEU A 238 15.79 12.30 -15.47
N ASP A 239 15.98 13.58 -15.20
CA ASP A 239 17.25 14.20 -14.82
C ASP A 239 17.09 14.76 -13.40
N LEU A 240 17.53 13.96 -12.42
CA LEU A 240 17.37 14.18 -10.99
C LEU A 240 18.73 13.98 -10.30
N ASN A 241 18.97 14.68 -9.21
CA ASN A 241 20.16 14.42 -8.38
C ASN A 241 19.93 13.21 -7.46
N THR A 242 18.70 12.99 -7.04
CA THR A 242 18.31 11.83 -6.23
C THR A 242 18.12 10.61 -7.11
N GLU A 243 18.65 9.47 -6.66
CA GLU A 243 18.40 8.18 -7.30
C GLU A 243 16.90 7.84 -7.30
N ILE A 244 16.40 7.35 -8.44
CA ILE A 244 15.00 6.97 -8.62
C ILE A 244 14.89 5.57 -9.22
N ILE A 245 14.23 4.65 -8.50
CA ILE A 245 14.12 3.24 -8.88
C ILE A 245 12.68 2.72 -8.73
N PRO A 246 12.27 1.69 -9.47
CA PRO A 246 10.96 1.07 -9.26
C PRO A 246 10.89 0.28 -7.95
N ALA A 247 9.71 0.25 -7.34
CA ALA A 247 9.40 -0.57 -6.17
C ALA A 247 9.63 -2.07 -6.43
N GLU A 248 10.19 -2.78 -5.44
CA GLU A 248 10.50 -4.22 -5.57
C GLU A 248 9.26 -5.09 -5.37
N LEU A 249 8.41 -4.78 -4.39
CA LEU A 249 7.21 -5.56 -4.05
C LEU A 249 6.04 -5.33 -5.00
N LYS A 250 6.09 -4.27 -5.81
CA LYS A 250 5.13 -3.97 -6.89
C LYS A 250 3.68 -4.04 -6.40
N ASN A 251 2.88 -4.95 -6.97
CA ASN A 251 1.45 -5.08 -6.68
C ASN A 251 1.14 -5.70 -5.31
N ASN A 252 2.14 -6.20 -4.59
CA ASN A 252 1.96 -6.84 -3.29
C ASN A 252 2.31 -5.88 -2.13
N ALA A 253 2.86 -4.70 -2.43
CA ALA A 253 3.34 -3.75 -1.42
C ALA A 253 2.24 -3.38 -0.42
N GLY A 254 1.02 -3.06 -0.88
CA GLY A 254 -0.12 -2.76 0.00
C GLY A 254 -0.49 -3.92 0.92
N ILE A 255 -0.65 -5.13 0.38
CA ILE A 255 -0.98 -6.34 1.16
C ILE A 255 0.10 -6.62 2.22
N VAL A 256 1.37 -6.59 1.83
CA VAL A 256 2.51 -6.85 2.72
C VAL A 256 2.64 -5.77 3.79
N GLY A 257 2.49 -4.50 3.40
CA GLY A 257 2.54 -3.34 4.28
C GLY A 257 1.43 -3.31 5.31
N GLY A 258 0.19 -3.59 4.90
CA GLY A 258 -0.95 -3.71 5.80
C GLY A 258 -0.73 -4.80 6.85
N ALA A 259 -0.32 -6.00 6.41
CA ALA A 259 0.00 -7.10 7.31
C ALA A 259 1.14 -6.75 8.30
N LEU A 260 2.18 -6.08 7.82
CA LEU A 260 3.29 -5.60 8.66
C LEU A 260 2.81 -4.57 9.68
N GLN A 261 1.97 -3.61 9.29
CA GLN A 261 1.42 -2.60 10.19
C GLN A 261 0.60 -3.24 11.31
N ALA A 262 -0.26 -4.20 10.99
CA ALA A 262 -1.03 -4.94 11.99
C ALA A 262 -0.10 -5.68 12.96
N ALA A 263 0.93 -6.34 12.45
CA ALA A 263 1.89 -7.06 13.27
C ALA A 263 2.66 -6.14 14.25
N LEU A 264 3.04 -4.93 13.79
CA LEU A 264 3.69 -3.93 14.64
C LEU A 264 2.74 -3.40 15.72
N SER A 265 1.49 -3.09 15.34
CA SER A 265 0.49 -2.46 16.22
C SER A 265 0.07 -3.40 17.36
N PHE A 266 -0.15 -4.68 17.05
CA PHE A 266 -0.58 -5.69 18.02
C PHE A 266 0.59 -6.50 18.61
N LYS A 267 1.84 -6.09 18.37
CA LYS A 267 3.07 -6.78 18.86
C LYS A 267 3.05 -8.28 18.55
N TYR A 268 2.64 -8.62 17.32
CA TYR A 268 2.51 -10.00 16.84
C TYR A 268 3.87 -10.70 16.63
N PHE A 269 4.98 -9.95 16.70
CA PHE A 269 6.33 -10.49 16.74
C PHE A 269 6.65 -11.00 18.15
N LYS A 270 6.35 -12.27 18.45
CA LYS A 270 6.92 -12.99 19.59
C LYS A 270 8.17 -13.81 19.19
#